data_AF-A0A3A8G4Y0-F1
#
_entry.id   AF-A0A3A8G4Y0-F1
#
_cell.length_a   1.000
_cell.length_b   1.000
_cell.length_c   1.000
_cell.angle_alpha   90.00
_cell.angle_beta   90.00
_cell.angle_gamma   90.00
#
_symmetry.space_group_name_H-M   'P 1'
#
loop_
_entity.id
_entity.type
_entity.pdbx_description
1 polymer ?
#
loop_
_entity_poly.entity_id
_entity_poly.type
_entity_poly.pdbx_seq_one_letter_code
_entity_poly.pdbx_strand_id
1 'polypeptide(L)'
;MTYVLPTDVRTPRKNVKGVHVLYDGAEDSFSIAVLNWVDESGQSVDKLALRWNGSEESPKGYPSAMGNPSWFIIPSKLEGVLRDRAIELNEREGKAKAINLSNKILEHVSQVKSNEKGTFGFTTYTTSEKLTKSELDELEHLLKQNMVFFLKTDDPDDTFDVGVNGDLTIKLNFLNHQTHD
;
A
#
# COMPACT_ATOMS: atom_id res chain seq x y z
N MET A 1 19.85 16.09 -1.88
CA MET A 1 19.37 14.71 -2.16
C MET A 1 17.88 14.75 -1.91
N THR A 2 17.07 14.10 -2.74
CA THR A 2 15.62 14.09 -2.57
C THR A 2 15.22 13.14 -1.44
N TYR A 3 14.25 13.54 -0.61
CA TYR A 3 13.59 12.69 0.38
C TYR A 3 13.23 11.32 -0.21
N VAL A 4 13.51 10.24 0.53
CA VAL A 4 13.19 8.87 0.09
C VAL A 4 11.84 8.47 0.63
N LEU A 5 10.88 8.28 -0.29
CA LEU A 5 9.54 7.82 0.05
C LEU A 5 9.58 6.44 0.71
N PRO A 6 8.73 6.18 1.73
CA PRO A 6 8.66 4.88 2.39
C PRO A 6 8.41 3.72 1.41
N THR A 7 7.55 3.90 0.41
CA THR A 7 7.20 2.92 -0.63
C THR A 7 8.41 2.45 -1.46
N ASP A 8 9.44 3.28 -1.59
CA ASP A 8 10.65 3.00 -2.37
C ASP A 8 11.73 2.25 -1.59
N VAL A 9 11.51 1.99 -0.31
CA VAL A 9 12.57 1.54 0.60
C VAL A 9 12.64 0.02 0.57
N ARG A 10 13.64 -0.50 -0.14
CA ARG A 10 13.80 -1.94 -0.40
C ARG A 10 14.93 -2.60 0.41
N THR A 11 15.48 -1.95 1.44
CA THR A 11 16.59 -2.52 2.22
C THR A 11 16.08 -3.29 3.43
N PRO A 12 16.56 -4.53 3.70
CA PRO A 12 17.57 -5.28 2.94
C PRO A 12 17.05 -5.86 1.61
N ARG A 13 17.75 -5.58 0.50
CA ARG A 13 17.31 -5.98 -0.87
C ARG A 13 17.18 -7.48 -1.10
N LYS A 14 17.94 -8.27 -0.34
CA LYS A 14 17.86 -9.74 -0.41
C LYS A 14 16.48 -10.22 0.03
N ASN A 15 15.93 -9.60 1.06
CA ASN A 15 14.73 -10.07 1.74
C ASN A 15 13.47 -9.32 1.29
N VAL A 16 13.53 -8.00 1.13
CA VAL A 16 12.33 -7.20 0.81
C VAL A 16 12.01 -7.30 -0.68
N LYS A 17 10.91 -7.96 -1.03
CA LYS A 17 10.40 -8.07 -2.42
C LYS A 17 9.22 -7.14 -2.69
N GLY A 18 8.46 -6.79 -1.67
CA GLY A 18 7.33 -5.88 -1.73
C GLY A 18 7.26 -5.02 -0.48
N VAL A 19 6.74 -3.79 -0.63
CA VAL A 19 6.51 -2.85 0.47
C VAL A 19 5.09 -2.34 0.30
N HIS A 20 4.23 -2.63 1.27
CA HIS A 20 2.88 -2.12 1.33
C HIS A 20 2.73 -1.25 2.57
N VAL A 21 2.74 0.07 2.39
CA VAL A 21 2.72 1.03 3.49
C VAL A 21 1.31 1.10 4.08
N LEU A 22 1.18 0.86 5.38
CA LEU A 22 -0.07 0.96 6.12
C LEU A 22 -0.33 2.37 6.63
N TYR A 23 0.73 3.09 6.98
CA TYR A 23 0.69 4.47 7.45
C TYR A 23 1.96 5.18 7.02
N ASP A 24 1.82 6.39 6.49
CA ASP A 24 2.91 7.32 6.21
C ASP A 24 2.62 8.69 6.83
N GLY A 25 3.40 9.06 7.84
CA GLY A 25 3.32 10.36 8.49
C GLY A 25 4.01 11.51 7.75
N ALA A 26 4.57 11.25 6.56
CA ALA A 26 5.41 12.15 5.76
C ALA A 26 6.79 12.45 6.42
N GLU A 27 7.45 13.51 5.98
CA GLU A 27 8.78 13.91 6.49
C GLU A 27 8.80 14.12 8.00
N ASP A 28 9.95 13.85 8.62
CA ASP A 28 10.17 13.96 10.07
C ASP A 28 9.10 13.28 10.94
N SER A 29 8.56 12.16 10.43
CA SER A 29 7.59 11.31 11.09
C SER A 29 7.97 9.84 10.93
N PHE A 30 7.03 8.92 11.13
CA PHE A 30 7.25 7.49 10.96
C PHE A 30 6.32 6.89 9.92
N SER A 31 6.74 5.75 9.40
CA SER A 31 5.91 4.90 8.54
C SER A 31 5.86 3.49 9.08
N ILE A 32 4.71 2.85 8.88
CA ILE A 32 4.51 1.42 9.15
C ILE A 32 4.11 0.76 7.84
N ALA A 33 4.70 -0.39 7.53
CA ALA A 33 4.45 -1.13 6.30
C ALA A 33 4.39 -2.63 6.56
N VAL A 34 3.64 -3.35 5.72
CA VAL A 34 3.76 -4.80 5.54
C VAL A 34 4.75 -5.04 4.41
N LEU A 35 5.79 -5.80 4.72
CA LEU A 35 6.81 -6.20 3.75
C LEU A 35 6.52 -7.62 3.28
N ASN A 36 6.56 -7.84 1.97
CA ASN A 36 6.75 -9.18 1.44
C ASN A 36 8.22 -9.54 1.62
N TRP A 37 8.48 -10.36 2.65
CA TRP A 37 9.82 -10.70 3.13
C TRP A 37 10.19 -12.13 2.76
N VAL A 38 11.29 -12.31 2.05
CA VAL A 38 11.86 -13.62 1.78
C VAL A 38 12.79 -14.01 2.91
N ASP A 39 12.48 -15.11 3.59
CA ASP A 39 13.31 -15.66 4.67
C ASP A 39 14.54 -16.42 4.14
N GLU A 40 15.31 -17.02 5.04
CA GLU A 40 16.52 -17.77 4.69
C GLU A 40 16.23 -19.06 3.91
N SER A 41 15.03 -19.63 4.09
CA SER A 41 14.56 -20.81 3.36
C SER A 41 14.04 -20.46 1.96
N GLY A 42 13.95 -19.18 1.62
CA GLY A 42 13.44 -18.70 0.35
C GLY A 42 11.91 -18.58 0.33
N GLN A 43 11.23 -18.79 1.46
CA GLN A 43 9.79 -18.63 1.56
C GLN A 43 9.43 -17.15 1.71
N SER A 44 8.38 -16.72 1.00
CA SER A 44 7.82 -15.38 1.17
C SER A 44 6.86 -15.36 2.35
N VAL A 45 7.10 -14.49 3.30
CA VAL A 45 6.28 -14.26 4.49
C VAL A 45 6.01 -12.78 4.66
N ASP A 46 4.83 -12.43 5.14
CA ASP A 46 4.52 -11.04 5.46
C ASP A 46 5.15 -10.65 6.80
N LYS A 47 5.80 -9.50 6.83
CA LYS A 47 6.40 -8.94 8.05
C LYS A 47 5.99 -7.49 8.23
N LEU A 48 5.44 -7.17 9.40
CA LEU A 48 5.22 -5.78 9.76
C LEU A 48 6.57 -5.10 10.02
N ALA A 49 6.73 -3.88 9.54
CA ALA A 49 7.93 -3.11 9.70
C ALA A 49 7.65 -1.64 9.98
N LEU A 50 8.59 -0.99 10.65
CA LEU A 50 8.53 0.41 11.01
C LEU A 50 9.81 1.14 10.61
N ARG A 51 9.68 2.41 10.27
CA ARG A 51 10.80 3.32 10.06
C ARG A 51 10.45 4.74 10.50
N TRP A 52 11.47 5.50 10.85
CA TRP A 52 11.46 6.95 10.83
C TRP A 52 11.76 7.46 9.41
N ASN A 53 10.94 8.37 8.94
CA ASN A 53 11.06 9.02 7.65
C ASN A 53 12.17 10.07 7.69
N GLY A 54 12.83 10.25 6.55
CA GLY A 54 13.76 11.37 6.40
C GLY A 54 13.05 12.70 6.25
N SER A 55 13.83 13.70 5.88
CA SER A 55 13.39 15.02 5.42
C SER A 55 14.31 15.50 4.29
N GLU A 56 14.07 16.66 3.70
CA GLU A 56 15.00 17.23 2.72
C GLU A 56 16.45 17.36 3.25
N GLU A 57 16.62 17.69 4.53
CA GLU A 57 17.94 17.81 5.18
C GLU A 57 18.57 16.44 5.48
N SER A 58 17.75 15.45 5.83
CA SER A 58 18.19 14.08 6.13
C SER A 58 17.34 13.04 5.38
N PRO A 59 17.54 12.84 4.06
CA PRO A 59 16.58 12.13 3.20
C PRO A 59 16.35 10.66 3.52
N LYS A 60 17.30 10.02 4.21
CA LYS A 60 17.30 8.57 4.41
C LYS A 60 16.44 8.13 5.57
N GLY A 61 16.25 8.98 6.59
CA GLY A 61 15.61 8.59 7.85
C GLY A 61 16.32 7.43 8.55
N TYR A 62 15.59 6.71 9.42
CA TYR A 62 16.12 5.63 10.26
C TYR A 62 15.16 4.43 10.33
N PRO A 63 15.64 3.20 10.51
CA PRO A 63 17.05 2.83 10.52
C PRO A 63 17.69 2.96 9.13
N SER A 64 19.02 3.06 9.11
CA SER A 64 19.78 2.94 7.88
C SER A 64 20.82 1.83 8.02
N ALA A 65 21.02 1.06 6.95
CA ALA A 65 22.00 -0.03 6.90
C ALA A 65 22.96 0.21 5.74
N MET A 66 24.26 0.28 6.04
CA MET A 66 25.31 0.60 5.06
C MET A 66 24.98 1.86 4.24
N GLY A 67 24.40 2.88 4.90
CA GLY A 67 24.01 4.13 4.26
C GLY A 67 22.75 4.06 3.38
N ASN A 68 22.01 2.95 3.37
CA ASN A 68 20.72 2.83 2.69
C ASN A 68 19.57 2.97 3.69
N PRO A 69 18.46 3.61 3.31
CA PRO A 69 17.24 3.59 4.12
C PRO A 69 16.74 2.15 4.25
N SER A 70 16.32 1.78 5.44
CA SER A 70 15.95 0.41 5.80
C SER A 70 14.71 0.36 6.67
N TRP A 71 14.13 -0.83 6.74
CA TRP A 71 13.01 -1.14 7.61
C TRP A 71 13.46 -1.84 8.90
N PHE A 72 12.88 -1.47 10.03
CA PHE A 72 12.98 -2.25 11.26
C PHE A 72 11.82 -3.26 11.31
N ILE A 73 12.13 -4.55 11.32
CA ILE A 73 11.10 -5.59 11.41
C ILE A 73 10.52 -5.64 12.82
N ILE A 74 9.20 -5.53 12.91
CA ILE A 74 8.47 -5.57 14.18
C ILE A 74 8.43 -7.01 14.70
N PRO A 75 8.75 -7.25 16.00
CA PRO A 75 8.57 -8.56 16.61
C PRO A 75 7.10 -8.98 16.61
N SER A 76 6.82 -10.27 16.34
CA SER A 76 5.47 -10.83 16.18
C SER A 76 4.50 -10.48 17.32
N LYS A 77 5.00 -10.40 18.56
CA LYS A 77 4.20 -10.03 19.75
C LYS A 77 3.62 -8.62 19.70
N LEU A 78 4.18 -7.73 18.90
CA LEU A 78 3.75 -6.33 18.76
C LEU A 78 2.98 -6.07 17.47
N GLU A 79 2.93 -7.04 16.55
CA GLU A 79 2.39 -6.82 15.20
C GLU A 79 0.92 -6.41 15.22
N GLY A 80 0.07 -7.08 15.99
CA GLY A 80 -1.36 -6.76 16.05
C GLY A 80 -1.61 -5.32 16.49
N VAL A 81 -1.05 -4.93 17.64
CA VAL A 81 -1.25 -3.59 18.22
C VAL A 81 -0.75 -2.47 17.29
N LEU A 82 0.43 -2.67 16.67
CA LEU A 82 0.99 -1.66 15.77
C LEU A 82 0.26 -1.60 14.42
N ARG A 83 -0.22 -2.73 13.92
CA ARG A 83 -1.03 -2.77 12.69
C ARG A 83 -2.36 -2.05 12.90
N ASP A 84 -3.08 -2.36 13.98
CA ASP A 84 -4.37 -1.74 14.28
C ASP A 84 -4.21 -0.23 14.47
N ARG A 85 -3.17 0.18 15.20
CA ARG A 85 -2.87 1.60 15.40
C ARG A 85 -2.45 2.30 14.10
N ALA A 86 -1.71 1.62 13.22
CA ALA A 86 -1.35 2.17 11.92
C ALA A 86 -2.60 2.46 11.09
N ILE A 87 -3.55 1.52 11.04
CA ILE A 87 -4.82 1.70 10.32
C ILE A 87 -5.61 2.88 10.89
N GLU A 88 -5.76 2.97 12.21
CA GLU A 88 -6.48 4.08 12.86
C GLU A 88 -5.81 5.44 12.59
N LEU A 89 -4.48 5.52 12.69
CA LEU A 89 -3.74 6.75 12.38
C LEU A 89 -3.85 7.12 10.92
N ASN A 90 -3.83 6.13 10.04
CA ASN A 90 -3.97 6.34 8.61
C ASN A 90 -5.35 6.91 8.27
N GLU A 91 -6.41 6.47 8.94
CA GLU A 91 -7.75 7.03 8.78
C GLU A 91 -7.89 8.47 9.31
N ARG A 92 -7.21 8.80 10.40
CA ARG A 92 -7.37 10.09 11.11
C ARG A 92 -6.40 11.17 10.64
N GLU A 93 -5.17 10.78 10.33
CA GLU A 93 -4.01 11.65 10.17
C GLU A 93 -3.21 11.34 8.91
N GLY A 94 -3.49 10.22 8.23
CA GLY A 94 -2.77 9.79 7.03
C GLY A 94 -2.77 10.90 5.97
N LYS A 95 -1.61 11.53 5.78
CA LYS A 95 -1.45 12.63 4.81
C LYS A 95 -1.35 12.11 3.37
N ALA A 96 -1.09 10.81 3.21
CA ALA A 96 -1.00 10.13 1.93
C ALA A 96 -2.37 9.55 1.53
N LYS A 97 -3.23 10.37 0.90
CA LYS A 97 -4.58 9.95 0.48
C LYS A 97 -4.58 8.69 -0.37
N ALA A 98 -3.59 8.54 -1.25
CA ALA A 98 -3.41 7.37 -2.10
C ALA A 98 -3.21 6.09 -1.28
N ILE A 99 -2.39 6.15 -0.21
CA ILE A 99 -2.17 5.03 0.71
C ILE A 99 -3.46 4.68 1.44
N ASN A 100 -4.13 5.68 2.04
CA ASN A 100 -5.40 5.49 2.74
C ASN A 100 -6.44 4.80 1.87
N LEU A 101 -6.61 5.31 0.66
CA LEU A 101 -7.58 4.77 -0.26
C LEU A 101 -7.16 3.38 -0.76
N SER A 102 -5.87 3.14 -1.00
CA SER A 102 -5.38 1.81 -1.38
C SER A 102 -5.71 0.76 -0.32
N ASN A 103 -5.49 1.05 0.96
CA ASN A 103 -5.76 0.12 2.06
C ASN A 103 -7.25 -0.23 2.15
N LYS A 104 -8.13 0.78 2.05
CA LYS A 104 -9.58 0.59 2.03
C LYS A 104 -10.05 -0.23 0.82
N ILE A 105 -9.48 0.06 -0.36
CA ILE A 105 -9.77 -0.71 -1.58
C ILE A 105 -9.31 -2.16 -1.43
N LEU A 106 -8.13 -2.42 -0.88
CA LEU A 106 -7.59 -3.77 -0.72
C LEU A 106 -8.41 -4.58 0.30
N GLU A 107 -8.87 -3.96 1.37
CA GLU A 107 -9.80 -4.59 2.32
C GLU A 107 -11.12 -4.94 1.65
N HIS A 108 -11.72 -4.00 0.92
CA HIS A 108 -12.95 -4.23 0.14
C HIS A 108 -12.77 -5.38 -0.86
N VAL A 109 -11.69 -5.36 -1.64
CA VAL A 109 -11.38 -6.42 -2.60
C VAL A 109 -11.19 -7.76 -1.90
N SER A 110 -10.52 -7.81 -0.73
CA SER A 110 -10.37 -9.05 0.05
C SER A 110 -11.71 -9.66 0.44
N GLN A 111 -12.67 -8.83 0.86
CA GLN A 111 -14.04 -9.27 1.17
C GLN A 111 -14.76 -9.79 -0.08
N VAL A 112 -14.64 -9.10 -1.22
CA VAL A 112 -15.23 -9.56 -2.49
C VAL A 112 -14.59 -10.90 -2.93
N LYS A 113 -13.27 -11.03 -2.81
CA LYS A 113 -12.52 -12.25 -3.15
C LYS A 113 -13.03 -13.47 -2.38
N SER A 114 -13.37 -13.33 -1.10
CA SER A 114 -13.92 -14.46 -0.32
C SER A 114 -15.26 -14.98 -0.84
N ASN A 115 -15.98 -14.19 -1.65
CA ASN A 115 -17.31 -14.53 -2.18
C ASN A 115 -17.28 -14.96 -3.66
N GLU A 116 -16.17 -14.78 -4.38
CA GLU A 116 -16.05 -15.11 -5.81
C GLU A 116 -15.18 -16.36 -6.07
N LYS A 117 -15.63 -17.24 -6.96
CA LYS A 117 -14.92 -18.51 -7.31
C LYS A 117 -14.08 -18.42 -8.60
N GLY A 118 -13.93 -17.24 -9.20
CA GLY A 118 -13.22 -17.05 -10.48
C GLY A 118 -11.74 -16.70 -10.32
N THR A 119 -10.93 -16.92 -11.36
CA THR A 119 -9.50 -16.49 -11.39
C THR A 119 -9.37 -14.96 -11.51
N PHE A 120 -10.33 -14.34 -12.19
CA PHE A 120 -10.44 -12.90 -12.36
C PHE A 120 -11.75 -12.44 -11.74
N GLY A 121 -11.70 -11.33 -11.00
CA GLY A 121 -12.86 -10.71 -10.41
C GLY A 121 -12.94 -9.22 -10.75
N PHE A 122 -14.14 -8.69 -10.61
CA PHE A 122 -14.46 -7.30 -10.89
C PHE A 122 -15.21 -6.69 -9.71
N THR A 123 -14.84 -5.47 -9.33
CA THR A 123 -15.59 -4.72 -8.32
C THR A 123 -15.50 -3.23 -8.58
N THR A 124 -16.35 -2.46 -7.91
CA THR A 124 -16.26 -1.01 -7.87
C THR A 124 -16.06 -0.55 -6.44
N TYR A 125 -15.34 0.57 -6.27
CA TYR A 125 -15.15 1.21 -4.98
C TYR A 125 -15.48 2.69 -5.10
N THR A 126 -16.36 3.19 -4.23
CA THR A 126 -16.79 4.61 -4.24
C THR A 126 -16.17 5.36 -3.07
N THR A 127 -15.66 6.56 -3.33
CA THR A 127 -15.05 7.41 -2.32
C THR A 127 -15.42 8.87 -2.51
N SER A 128 -15.59 9.61 -1.42
CA SER A 128 -15.75 11.07 -1.44
C SER A 128 -14.41 11.82 -1.48
N GLU A 129 -13.28 11.10 -1.47
CA GLU A 129 -11.94 11.66 -1.50
C GLU A 129 -11.63 12.34 -2.83
N LYS A 130 -11.12 13.58 -2.75
CA LYS A 130 -10.65 14.32 -3.93
C LYS A 130 -9.16 14.06 -4.14
N LEU A 131 -8.85 13.33 -5.21
CA LEU A 131 -7.50 12.95 -5.61
C LEU A 131 -7.03 13.81 -6.78
N THR A 132 -5.79 14.27 -6.68
CA THR A 132 -5.02 14.84 -7.78
C THR A 132 -4.56 13.72 -8.72
N LYS A 133 -4.12 14.08 -9.93
CA LYS A 133 -3.56 13.11 -10.88
C LYS A 133 -2.36 12.33 -10.30
N SER A 134 -1.48 13.02 -9.57
CA SER A 134 -0.34 12.37 -8.92
C SER A 134 -0.76 11.36 -7.85
N GLU A 135 -1.80 11.67 -7.07
CA GLU A 135 -2.34 10.75 -6.07
C GLU A 135 -3.05 9.55 -6.72
N LEU A 136 -3.67 9.73 -7.89
CA LEU A 136 -4.25 8.63 -8.67
C LEU A 136 -3.18 7.71 -9.27
N ASP A 137 -2.09 8.28 -9.80
CA ASP A 137 -0.96 7.51 -10.33
C ASP A 137 -0.28 6.69 -9.21
N GLU A 138 -0.11 7.29 -8.03
CA GLU A 138 0.40 6.61 -6.84
C GLU A 138 -0.55 5.50 -6.38
N LEU A 139 -1.85 5.77 -6.32
CA LEU A 139 -2.87 4.78 -5.98
C LEU A 139 -2.82 3.59 -6.95
N GLU A 140 -2.74 3.83 -8.26
CA GLU A 140 -2.61 2.75 -9.25
C GLU A 140 -1.37 1.91 -9.00
N HIS A 141 -0.24 2.54 -8.65
CA HIS A 141 1.00 1.83 -8.34
C HIS A 141 0.85 0.92 -7.10
N LEU A 142 0.25 1.43 -6.02
CA LEU A 142 0.02 0.68 -4.78
C LEU A 142 -0.92 -0.50 -4.98
N LEU A 143 -1.98 -0.33 -5.77
CA LEU A 143 -2.93 -1.41 -6.08
C LEU A 143 -2.28 -2.51 -6.94
N LYS A 144 -1.48 -2.13 -7.94
CA LYS A 144 -0.77 -3.08 -8.83
C LYS A 144 0.15 -4.02 -8.06
N GLN A 145 0.80 -3.52 -7.00
CA GLN A 145 1.65 -4.34 -6.13
C GLN A 145 0.88 -5.47 -5.43
N ASN A 146 -0.45 -5.35 -5.33
CA ASN A 146 -1.34 -6.31 -4.70
C ASN A 146 -2.24 -7.03 -5.72
N MET A 147 -1.87 -7.00 -7.01
CA MET A 147 -2.61 -7.64 -8.10
C MET A 147 -4.06 -7.12 -8.23
N VAL A 148 -4.26 -5.86 -7.87
CA VAL A 148 -5.48 -5.09 -8.10
C VAL A 148 -5.17 -4.01 -9.12
N PHE A 149 -6.05 -3.82 -10.08
CA PHE A 149 -5.83 -2.95 -11.23
C PHE A 149 -7.04 -2.08 -11.47
N PHE A 150 -6.83 -0.84 -11.88
CA PHE A 150 -7.89 -0.07 -12.51
C PHE A 150 -8.39 -0.81 -13.76
N LEU A 151 -9.70 -0.79 -13.98
CA LEU A 151 -10.31 -1.28 -15.20
C LEU A 151 -9.76 -0.44 -16.36
N LYS A 152 -9.02 -1.06 -17.28
CA LYS A 152 -8.60 -0.39 -18.53
C LYS A 152 -9.56 -0.77 -19.63
N THR A 153 -10.27 0.20 -20.18
CA THR A 153 -11.00 0.06 -21.44
C THR A 153 -10.34 0.98 -22.49
N ASP A 154 -10.90 1.01 -23.70
CA ASP A 154 -10.47 1.94 -24.75
C ASP A 154 -10.76 3.41 -24.38
N ASP A 155 -11.61 3.67 -23.38
CA ASP A 155 -11.93 4.99 -22.86
C ASP A 155 -11.48 5.13 -21.39
N PRO A 156 -10.51 6.01 -21.06
CA PRO A 156 -10.09 6.20 -19.69
C PRO A 156 -11.22 6.66 -18.74
N ASP A 157 -12.26 7.32 -19.26
CA ASP A 157 -13.42 7.74 -18.47
C ASP A 157 -14.27 6.54 -18.02
N ASP A 158 -14.11 5.36 -18.62
CA ASP A 158 -14.78 4.15 -18.11
C ASP A 158 -14.18 3.68 -16.79
N THR A 159 -12.94 4.06 -16.48
CA THR A 159 -12.24 3.65 -15.25
C THR A 159 -12.81 4.35 -14.02
N PHE A 160 -13.18 5.62 -14.20
CA PHE A 160 -13.54 6.55 -13.14
C PHE A 160 -14.88 7.20 -13.46
N ASP A 161 -15.88 7.02 -12.60
CA ASP A 161 -17.16 7.69 -12.73
C ASP A 161 -17.36 8.67 -11.57
N VAL A 162 -17.69 9.93 -11.87
CA VAL A 162 -17.92 10.97 -10.86
C VAL A 162 -19.41 11.16 -10.70
N GLY A 163 -19.93 10.73 -9.55
CA GLY A 163 -21.34 10.87 -9.21
C GLY A 163 -21.77 12.34 -9.08
N VAL A 164 -23.08 12.57 -9.14
CA VAL A 164 -23.69 13.93 -9.06
C VAL A 164 -23.29 14.68 -7.78
N ASN A 165 -22.97 13.94 -6.71
CA ASN A 165 -22.55 14.49 -5.41
C ASN A 165 -21.04 14.81 -5.35
N GLY A 166 -20.28 14.49 -6.41
CA GLY A 166 -18.83 14.62 -6.46
C GLY A 166 -18.05 13.41 -5.96
N ASP A 167 -18.73 12.31 -5.64
CA ASP A 167 -18.09 11.04 -5.24
C ASP A 167 -17.44 10.37 -6.44
N LEU A 168 -16.23 9.86 -6.26
CA LEU A 168 -15.46 9.13 -7.27
C LEU A 168 -15.70 7.63 -7.12
N THR A 169 -16.26 7.02 -8.16
CA THR A 169 -16.37 5.57 -8.32
C THR A 169 -15.21 5.06 -9.17
N ILE A 170 -14.43 4.13 -8.61
CA ILE A 170 -13.29 3.50 -9.27
C ILE A 170 -13.69 2.08 -9.64
N LYS A 171 -13.57 1.72 -10.92
CA LYS A 171 -13.79 0.36 -11.42
C LYS A 171 -12.47 -0.43 -11.36
N LEU A 172 -12.52 -1.63 -10.77
CA LEU A 172 -11.35 -2.41 -10.40
C LEU A 172 -11.44 -3.84 -10.92
N ASN A 173 -10.34 -4.33 -11.47
CA ASN A 173 -10.08 -5.75 -11.71
C ASN A 173 -9.13 -6.29 -10.66
N PHE A 174 -9.30 -7.54 -10.27
CA PHE A 174 -8.33 -8.21 -9.40
C PHE A 174 -8.10 -9.66 -9.81
N LEU A 175 -6.92 -10.15 -9.49
CA LEU A 175 -6.55 -11.55 -9.67
C LEU A 175 -6.69 -12.30 -8.35
N ASN A 176 -7.30 -13.48 -8.42
CA ASN A 176 -7.30 -14.46 -7.33
C ASN A 176 -6.05 -15.33 -7.44
N HIS A 177 -5.36 -15.57 -6.32
CA HIS A 177 -4.32 -16.58 -6.30
C HIS A 177 -4.99 -17.93 -6.55
N GLN A 178 -4.62 -18.60 -7.64
CA GLN A 178 -4.94 -20.02 -7.77
C GLN A 178 -4.13 -20.75 -6.69
N THR A 179 -4.81 -21.28 -5.69
CA THR A 179 -4.30 -22.44 -4.97
C THR A 179 -4.21 -23.56 -5.99
N HIS A 180 -3.01 -23.80 -6.52
CA HIS A 180 -2.71 -25.08 -7.14
C HIS A 180 -2.78 -26.11 -5.99
N ASP A 181 -3.89 -26.84 -5.93
CA ASP A 181 -3.94 -28.13 -5.24
C ASP A 181 -3.01 -29.14 -5.94
#